data_AF-A0A357ZJM6-F1
#
_entry.id   AF-A0A357ZJM6-F1
#
_cell.length_a   1.000
_cell.length_b   1.000
_cell.length_c   1.000
_cell.angle_alpha   90.00
_cell.angle_beta   90.00
_cell.angle_gamma   90.00
#
_symmetry.space_group_name_H-M   'P 1'
#
loop_
_entity.id
_entity.type
_entity.pdbx_description
1 polymer ?
#
loop_
_entity_poly.entity_id
_entity_poly.type
_entity_poly.pdbx_seq_one_letter_code
_entity_poly.pdbx_strand_id
1 'polypeptide(L)'
;RLWLAPPTRTDRDILQKEGCLSVYAQAGGRVEIPGCSLCMGNQARVKPRATVISTSTRNFDNRLGDSTRVYLASSELTALAALFGKLPTVREYFDFLEKKNM
;
A
#
# COMPACT_ATOMS: atom_id res chain seq x y z
N ARG A 1 6.67 -3.02 5.75
CA ARG A 1 6.59 -3.93 4.58
C ARG A 1 5.51 -3.39 3.65
N LEU A 2 5.83 -3.19 2.37
CA LEU A 2 4.90 -2.68 1.35
C LEU A 2 4.31 -3.84 0.53
N TRP A 3 3.02 -3.75 0.20
CA TRP A 3 2.33 -4.68 -0.70
C TRP A 3 1.65 -3.88 -1.81
N LEU A 4 1.80 -4.34 -3.05
CA LEU A 4 1.22 -3.72 -4.23
C LEU A 4 0.40 -4.76 -4.98
N ALA A 5 -0.88 -4.52 -5.20
CA ALA A 5 -1.76 -5.41 -5.95
C ALA A 5 -2.46 -4.59 -7.04
N PRO A 6 -2.00 -4.66 -8.31
CA PRO A 6 -2.71 -4.02 -9.42
C PRO A 6 -4.16 -4.53 -9.52
N PRO A 7 -5.15 -3.68 -9.85
CA PRO A 7 -6.54 -4.12 -9.84
C PRO A 7 -6.87 -5.04 -11.02
N THR A 8 -6.26 -4.83 -12.19
CA THR A 8 -6.45 -5.70 -13.36
C THR A 8 -5.13 -6.12 -13.99
N ARG A 9 -5.21 -7.11 -14.89
CA ARG A 9 -4.08 -7.55 -15.72
C ARG A 9 -3.57 -6.40 -16.60
N THR A 10 -4.48 -5.61 -17.17
CA THR A 10 -4.12 -4.47 -18.04
C THR A 10 -3.29 -3.44 -17.28
N ASP A 11 -3.69 -3.08 -16.06
CA ASP A 11 -2.94 -2.14 -15.23
C ASP A 11 -1.54 -2.66 -14.89
N ARG A 12 -1.44 -3.93 -14.51
CA ARG A 12 -0.14 -4.57 -14.28
C ARG A 12 0.74 -4.50 -15.52
N ASP A 13 0.21 -4.83 -16.69
CA ASP A 13 0.97 -4.88 -17.93
C ASP A 13 1.47 -3.48 -18.33
N ILE A 14 0.68 -2.43 -18.11
CA ILE A 14 1.10 -1.03 -18.29
C ILE A 14 2.23 -0.67 -17.31
N LEU A 15 2.03 -0.92 -16.01
CA LEU A 15 3.02 -0.64 -14.97
C LEU A 15 4.33 -1.41 -15.17
N GLN A 16 4.26 -2.60 -15.76
CA GLN A 16 5.44 -3.40 -16.11
C GLN A 16 6.19 -2.78 -17.29
N LYS A 17 5.48 -2.37 -18.34
CA LYS A 17 6.08 -1.73 -19.52
C LYS A 17 6.73 -0.39 -19.18
N GLU A 18 6.12 0.38 -18.28
CA GLU A 18 6.67 1.66 -17.78
C GLU A 18 7.79 1.48 -16.75
N GLY A 19 8.10 0.23 -16.35
CA GLY A 19 9.15 -0.07 -15.37
C GLY A 19 8.77 0.24 -13.92
N CYS A 20 7.56 0.70 -13.64
CA CYS A 20 7.08 1.04 -12.30
C CYS A 20 7.17 -0.16 -11.34
N LEU A 21 6.80 -1.37 -11.79
CA LEU A 21 6.87 -2.56 -10.94
C LEU A 21 8.29 -2.88 -10.46
N SER A 22 9.31 -2.59 -11.28
CA SER A 22 10.71 -2.76 -10.90
C SER A 22 11.13 -1.81 -9.79
N VAL A 23 10.67 -0.55 -9.84
CA VAL A 23 10.91 0.45 -8.79
C VAL A 23 10.31 -0.02 -7.45
N TYR A 24 9.07 -0.53 -7.46
CA TYR A 24 8.44 -1.05 -6.24
C TYR A 24 9.17 -2.28 -5.68
N ALA A 25 9.63 -3.17 -6.55
CA ALA A 25 10.39 -4.35 -6.13
C ALA A 25 11.75 -3.96 -5.52
N GLN A 26 12.46 -2.99 -6.11
CA GLN A 26 13.72 -2.45 -5.57
C GLN A 26 13.53 -1.77 -4.21
N ALA A 27 12.39 -1.11 -3.99
CA ALA A 27 12.01 -0.56 -2.70
C ALA A 27 11.63 -1.62 -1.64
N GLY A 28 11.75 -2.92 -1.96
CA GLY A 28 11.37 -4.02 -1.06
C GLY A 28 9.86 -4.27 -0.99
N GLY A 29 9.09 -3.73 -1.94
CA GLY A 29 7.67 -3.97 -2.09
C GLY A 29 7.39 -5.37 -2.63
N ARG A 30 6.36 -6.01 -2.08
CA ARG A 30 5.83 -7.28 -2.60
C ARG A 30 4.73 -6.99 -3.62
N VAL A 31 4.97 -7.35 -4.87
CA VAL A 31 3.98 -7.24 -5.94
C VAL A 31 3.15 -8.53 -6.00
N GLU A 32 1.84 -8.39 -5.83
CA GLU A 32 0.87 -9.47 -5.90
C GLU A 32 0.31 -9.62 -7.33
N ILE A 33 -0.29 -10.77 -7.61
CA ILE A 33 -1.06 -10.94 -8.83
C ILE A 33 -2.28 -10.01 -8.84
N PRO A 34 -2.79 -9.61 -10.02
CA PRO A 34 -3.93 -8.72 -10.08
C PRO A 34 -5.17 -9.29 -9.39
N GLY A 35 -5.83 -8.49 -8.56
CA GLY A 35 -7.05 -8.86 -7.83
C GLY A 35 -7.16 -8.26 -6.44
N CYS A 36 -8.12 -8.76 -5.65
CA CYS A 36 -8.44 -8.21 -4.33
C CYS A 36 -7.33 -8.37 -3.28
N SER A 37 -6.46 -9.38 -3.42
CA SER A 37 -5.35 -9.67 -2.52
C SER A 37 -5.76 -9.55 -1.03
N LEU A 38 -5.04 -8.72 -0.27
CA LEU A 38 -5.22 -8.47 1.15
C LEU A 38 -6.58 -7.86 1.53
N CYS A 39 -7.29 -7.20 0.61
CA CYS A 39 -8.54 -6.48 0.88
C CYS A 39 -9.62 -7.40 1.49
N MET A 40 -9.64 -8.67 1.09
CA MET A 40 -10.60 -9.64 1.62
C MET A 40 -10.09 -10.40 2.85
N GLY A 41 -8.77 -10.57 2.98
CA GLY A 41 -8.15 -11.30 4.09
C GLY A 41 -8.44 -12.80 4.12
N ASN A 42 -8.93 -13.38 3.03
CA ASN A 42 -9.25 -14.81 2.90
C ASN A 42 -8.10 -15.67 2.37
N GLN A 43 -7.01 -15.05 1.91
CA GLN A 43 -5.82 -15.72 1.38
C GLN A 43 -4.57 -15.15 2.08
N ALA A 44 -3.88 -14.19 1.45
CA ALA A 44 -2.81 -13.46 2.08
C ALA A 44 -3.36 -12.61 3.24
N ARG A 45 -2.67 -12.70 4.39
CA ARG A 45 -2.96 -11.89 5.58
C ARG A 45 -1.68 -11.22 6.05
N VAL A 46 -1.82 -10.07 6.70
CA VAL A 46 -0.70 -9.40 7.34
C VAL A 46 -0.29 -10.12 8.63
N LYS A 47 0.86 -9.75 9.19
CA LYS A 47 1.31 -10.31 10.48
C LYS A 47 0.29 -9.98 11.59
N PRO A 48 0.06 -10.89 12.55
CA PRO A 48 -0.77 -10.61 13.71
C PRO A 48 -0.31 -9.35 14.45
N ARG A 49 -1.25 -8.57 14.98
CA ARG A 49 -1.02 -7.33 15.74
C ARG A 49 -0.29 -6.24 14.98
N ALA A 50 -0.18 -6.35 13.65
CA ALA A 50 0.40 -5.31 12.82
C ALA A 50 -0.49 -4.06 12.79
N THR A 51 0.15 -2.89 12.70
CA THR A 51 -0.51 -1.65 12.29
C THR A 51 -0.36 -1.50 10.79
N VAL A 52 -1.46 -1.29 10.08
CA VAL A 52 -1.53 -1.27 8.61
C VAL A 52 -2.19 0.02 8.15
N ILE A 53 -1.64 0.61 7.09
CA ILE A 53 -2.30 1.64 6.30
C ILE A 53 -2.64 1.00 4.97
N SER A 54 -3.89 1.10 4.56
CA SER A 54 -4.44 0.38 3.41
C SER A 54 -5.29 1.29 2.54
N THR A 55 -5.20 1.09 1.23
CA THR A 55 -6.08 1.69 0.22
C THR A 55 -7.33 0.83 -0.06
N SER A 56 -7.54 -0.24 0.72
CA SER A 56 -8.73 -1.07 0.66
C SER A 56 -9.99 -0.33 1.12
N THR A 57 -11.15 -0.97 1.00
CA THR A 57 -12.44 -0.35 1.34
C THR A 57 -12.90 -0.53 2.77
N ARG A 58 -12.28 -1.44 3.56
CA ARG A 58 -12.79 -1.84 4.89
C ARG A 58 -11.64 -2.06 5.88
N ASN A 59 -11.86 -1.70 7.14
CA ASN A 59 -10.87 -1.80 8.22
C ASN A 59 -11.40 -2.43 9.51
N PHE A 60 -12.47 -3.24 9.44
CA PHE A 60 -13.02 -3.93 10.60
C PHE A 60 -12.00 -4.88 11.25
N ASP A 61 -12.22 -5.20 12.52
CA ASP A 61 -11.34 -6.08 13.28
C ASP A 61 -11.11 -7.43 12.58
N ASN A 62 -9.87 -7.90 12.65
CA ASN A 62 -9.39 -9.14 12.05
C ASN A 62 -9.47 -9.23 10.51
N ARG A 63 -9.88 -8.16 9.82
CA ARG A 63 -10.10 -8.18 8.37
C ARG A 63 -8.85 -8.49 7.57
N LEU A 64 -7.75 -7.79 7.83
CA LEU A 64 -6.49 -7.94 7.09
C LEU A 64 -5.53 -8.95 7.74
N GLY A 65 -5.71 -9.24 9.02
CA GLY A 65 -4.91 -10.16 9.82
C GLY A 65 -5.37 -10.15 11.28
N ASP A 66 -4.88 -11.08 12.10
CA ASP A 66 -5.38 -11.24 13.46
C ASP A 66 -4.95 -10.07 14.37
N SER A 67 -5.92 -9.50 15.09
CA SER A 67 -5.73 -8.37 16.01
C SER A 67 -5.00 -7.16 15.38
N THR A 68 -5.19 -6.93 14.07
CA THR A 68 -4.55 -5.83 13.36
C THR A 68 -5.27 -4.50 13.56
N ARG A 69 -4.51 -3.40 13.59
CA ARG A 69 -5.08 -2.05 13.53
C ARG A 69 -4.92 -1.48 12.12
N VAL A 70 -6.04 -1.20 11.46
CA VAL A 70 -6.05 -0.80 10.05
C VAL A 70 -6.57 0.62 9.89
N TYR A 71 -5.78 1.46 9.23
CA TYR A 71 -6.15 2.81 8.81
C TYR A 71 -6.41 2.82 7.31
N LEU A 72 -7.51 3.43 6.89
CA LEU A 72 -7.80 3.66 5.48
C LEU A 72 -7.22 5.00 5.05
N ALA A 73 -6.54 5.02 3.91
CA ALA A 73 -5.88 6.20 3.39
C ALA A 73 -5.83 6.18 1.85
N SER A 74 -5.50 7.33 1.25
CA SER A 74 -5.22 7.41 -0.18
C SER A 74 -3.90 6.71 -0.54
N SER A 75 -3.67 6.49 -1.83
CA SER A 75 -2.43 5.89 -2.35
C SER A 75 -1.20 6.74 -2.02
N GLU A 76 -1.31 8.06 -2.12
CA GLU A 76 -0.24 9.01 -1.84
C GLU A 76 0.18 8.95 -0.38
N LEU A 77 -0.77 9.05 0.55
CA LEU A 77 -0.47 8.98 1.99
C LEU A 77 0.08 7.61 2.38
N THR A 78 -0.44 6.53 1.78
CA THR A 78 0.06 5.17 2.02
C THR A 78 1.50 5.01 1.54
N ALA A 79 1.86 5.57 0.38
CA ALA A 79 3.22 5.56 -0.13
C ALA A 79 4.19 6.32 0.78
N LEU A 80 3.79 7.51 1.25
CA LEU A 80 4.61 8.29 2.18
C LEU A 80 4.79 7.60 3.53
N ALA A 81 3.73 7.02 4.07
CA ALA A 81 3.83 6.29 5.32
C ALA A 81 4.68 5.01 5.19
N ALA A 82 4.67 4.37 4.01
CA ALA A 82 5.57 3.26 3.73
C ALA A 82 7.04 3.68 3.70
N LEU A 83 7.34 4.89 3.20
CA LEU A 83 8.68 5.47 3.19
C LEU A 83 9.16 5.85 4.60
N PHE A 84 8.29 6.49 5.40
CA PHE A 84 8.65 6.96 6.74
C PHE A 84 8.54 5.89 7.84
N GLY A 85 7.81 4.81 7.58
CA GLY A 85 7.50 3.79 8.59
C GLY A 85 6.51 4.23 9.67
N LYS A 86 5.88 5.40 9.50
CA LYS A 86 4.89 6.01 10.40
C LYS A 86 3.90 6.85 9.59
N LEU A 87 2.75 7.20 10.19
CA LEU A 87 1.92 8.26 9.62
C LEU A 87 2.70 9.58 9.63
N PRO A 88 2.84 10.27 8.49
CA PRO A 88 3.47 11.58 8.45
C PRO A 88 2.63 12.61 9.21
N THR A 89 3.29 13.66 9.68
CA THR A 89 2.61 14.89 10.09
C THR A 89 2.03 15.60 8.87
N VAL A 90 1.07 16.50 9.10
CA VAL A 90 0.46 17.31 8.03
C VAL A 90 1.52 18.10 7.26
N ARG A 91 2.49 18.67 7.96
CA ARG A 91 3.59 19.42 7.35
C ARG A 91 4.48 18.52 6.49
N GLU A 92 4.94 17.40 7.02
CA GLU A 92 5.76 16.44 6.26
C GLU A 92 5.03 15.94 4.98
N TYR A 93 3.70 15.80 5.04
CA TYR A 93 2.88 15.42 3.89
C TYR A 93 2.87 16.50 2.80
N PHE A 94 2.54 17.75 3.15
CA PHE A 94 2.48 18.85 2.18
C PHE A 94 3.85 19.23 1.63
N ASP A 95 4.89 19.26 2.47
CA ASP A 95 6.26 19.52 2.04
C ASP A 95 6.73 18.52 0.95
N PHE A 96 6.28 17.26 1.04
CA PHE A 96 6.62 16.25 0.04
C PHE A 96 5.83 16.44 -1.27
N LEU A 97 4.55 16.82 -1.17
CA LEU A 97 3.72 17.07 -2.36
C LEU A 97 4.20 18.30 -3.14
N GLU A 98 4.60 19.37 -2.45
CA GLU A 98 5.14 20.57 -3.08
C GLU A 98 6.44 20.26 -3.85
N LYS A 99 7.35 19.48 -3.26
CA LYS A 99 8.59 19.05 -3.92
C LYS A 99 8.38 18.17 -5.15
N LYS A 100 7.28 17.42 -5.21
CA LYS A 100 6.96 16.55 -6.36
C LYS A 100 6.38 17.33 -7.54
N ASN A 101 5.80 18.50 -7.28
CA ASN A 101 5.21 19.38 -8.29
C ASN A 101 6.21 20.39 -8.88
N MET A 102 7.47 20.37 -8.44
CA MET A 102 8.62 21.05 -9.06
C MET A 102 9.47 20.04 -9.83
#